data_AF-A0A940A7B2-F1
#
_entry.id   AF-A0A940A7B2-F1
#
_cell.length_a   1.000
_cell.length_b   1.000
_cell.length_c   1.000
_cell.angle_alpha   90.00
_cell.angle_beta   90.00
_cell.angle_gamma   90.00
#
_symmetry.space_group_name_H-M   'P 1'
#
loop_
_entity.id
_entity.type
_entity.pdbx_description
1 polymer ?
#
loop_
_entity_poly.entity_id
_entity_poly.type
_entity_poly.pdbx_seq_one_letter_code
_entity_poly.pdbx_strand_id
1 'polypeptide(L)'
;MALAETASAQVPSIPRKAKTTTTTVQRNSEVAWGTQYDWLSTRYATYDDIRNYDRGQIRVLKNSIYARHGRKFKDANLRNYFSSQSWYRPRYNEVPPKQFNKYENANIAFLKKYE
;
A
#
# COMPACT_ATOMS: atom_id res chain seq x y z
N MET A 1 -14.00 -9.23 -34.45
CA MET A 1 -12.97 -8.21 -34.16
C MET A 1 -12.39 -8.53 -32.80
N ALA A 2 -11.06 -8.66 -32.74
CA ALA A 2 -10.33 -9.37 -31.68
C ALA A 2 -10.49 -8.73 -30.29
N LEU A 3 -10.98 -9.53 -29.34
CA LEU A 3 -10.85 -9.28 -27.91
C LEU A 3 -9.38 -9.51 -27.55
N ALA A 4 -8.63 -8.43 -27.32
CA ALA A 4 -7.28 -8.52 -26.81
C ALA A 4 -7.34 -9.12 -25.39
N GLU A 5 -6.83 -10.33 -25.25
CA GLU A 5 -6.50 -10.97 -23.98
C GLU A 5 -5.61 -10.03 -23.18
N THR A 6 -6.22 -9.29 -22.25
CA THR A 6 -5.49 -8.48 -21.30
C THR A 6 -4.95 -9.44 -20.26
N ALA A 7 -3.69 -9.87 -20.46
CA ALA A 7 -2.94 -10.65 -19.49
C ALA A 7 -2.99 -9.93 -18.12
N SER A 8 -3.84 -10.45 -17.24
CA SER A 8 -3.99 -9.97 -15.87
C SER A 8 -2.70 -10.31 -15.14
N ALA A 9 -1.77 -9.36 -15.12
CA ALA A 9 -0.55 -9.46 -14.33
C ALA A 9 -0.96 -9.50 -12.86
N GLN A 10 -1.12 -10.71 -12.33
CA GLN A 10 -1.49 -10.98 -10.95
C GLN A 10 -0.39 -10.44 -10.04
N VAL A 11 -0.63 -9.26 -9.46
CA VAL A 11 0.12 -8.80 -8.29
C VAL A 11 -0.16 -9.82 -7.17
N PRO A 12 0.86 -10.29 -6.44
CA PRO A 12 0.67 -11.32 -5.42
C PRO A 12 -0.43 -10.90 -4.45
N SER A 13 -1.48 -11.72 -4.37
CA SER A 13 -2.53 -11.58 -3.35
C SER A 13 -1.86 -11.57 -1.98
N ILE A 14 -1.84 -10.40 -1.34
CA ILE A 14 -1.32 -10.26 0.01
C ILE A 14 -2.33 -10.88 0.96
N PRO A 15 -1.97 -11.97 1.69
CA PRO A 15 -2.90 -12.56 2.63
C PRO A 15 -3.22 -11.52 3.70
N ARG A 16 -4.49 -11.11 3.75
CA ARG A 16 -5.05 -10.29 4.83
C ARG A 16 -4.73 -11.00 6.13
N LYS A 17 -3.85 -10.44 6.98
CA LYS A 17 -3.71 -10.96 8.36
C LYS A 17 -5.09 -10.85 9.00
N ALA A 18 -5.75 -11.98 9.20
CA ALA A 18 -6.93 -12.07 10.04
C ALA A 18 -6.48 -11.79 11.49
N LYS A 19 -6.46 -10.51 11.86
CA LYS A 19 -6.59 -10.09 13.25
C LYS A 19 -7.85 -9.25 13.32
N THR A 20 -8.88 -9.89 13.85
CA THR A 20 -10.19 -9.35 14.19
C THR A 20 -10.04 -8.09 15.03
N THR A 21 -10.50 -6.96 14.50
CA THR A 21 -11.15 -5.94 15.33
C THR A 21 -12.43 -5.51 14.63
N THR A 22 -13.39 -6.44 14.62
CA THR A 22 -14.80 -6.06 14.70
C THR A 22 -15.01 -5.54 16.12
N THR A 23 -14.75 -4.25 16.36
CA THR A 23 -15.33 -3.59 17.54
C THR A 23 -16.66 -3.00 17.11
N THR A 24 -17.70 -3.77 17.36
CA THR A 24 -19.09 -3.34 17.37
C THR A 24 -19.28 -2.30 18.48
N VAL A 25 -18.92 -1.05 18.21
CA VAL A 25 -19.47 0.10 18.95
C VAL A 25 -20.12 1.00 17.93
N GLN A 26 -21.45 0.94 17.93
CA GLN A 26 -22.37 1.84 17.26
C GLN A 26 -22.04 3.29 17.64
N ARG A 27 -21.32 3.99 16.77
CA ARG A 27 -21.32 5.46 16.64
C ARG A 27 -20.98 5.80 15.19
N ASN A 28 -21.97 6.43 14.54
CA ASN A 28 -21.91 7.28 13.35
C ASN A 28 -20.84 7.02 12.26
N SER A 29 -21.36 6.63 11.09
CA SER A 29 -20.84 6.86 9.74
C SER A 29 -19.73 7.93 9.60
N GLU A 30 -18.52 7.52 9.18
CA GLU A 30 -17.55 8.23 8.30
C GLU A 30 -16.13 7.60 8.33
N VAL A 31 -15.96 6.33 7.91
CA VAL A 31 -14.61 5.87 7.46
C VAL A 31 -14.73 5.23 6.09
N ALA A 32 -14.80 6.10 5.10
CA ALA A 32 -14.63 5.82 3.69
C ALA A 32 -13.23 5.20 3.43
N TRP A 33 -13.20 3.89 3.17
CA TRP A 33 -12.09 3.08 2.63
C TRP A 33 -10.68 3.30 3.21
N GLY A 34 -10.49 2.85 4.46
CA GLY A 34 -9.18 2.72 5.08
C GLY A 34 -8.31 1.69 4.34
N THR A 35 -7.20 2.14 3.78
CA THR A 35 -6.24 1.23 3.15
C THR A 35 -5.73 0.24 4.21
N GLN A 36 -5.63 -1.04 3.84
CA GLN A 36 -5.01 -2.12 4.66
C GLN A 36 -3.59 -1.79 5.18
N TYR A 37 -3.02 -0.67 4.75
CA TYR A 37 -1.66 -0.20 5.03
C TYR A 37 -1.63 1.11 5.82
N ASP A 38 -2.77 1.58 6.34
CA ASP A 38 -2.83 2.84 7.10
C ASP A 38 -1.88 2.87 8.30
N TRP A 39 -1.69 1.71 8.92
CA TRP A 39 -0.78 1.55 10.05
C TRP A 39 0.68 1.92 9.73
N LEU A 40 1.09 1.92 8.45
CA LEU A 40 2.42 2.38 8.01
C LEU A 40 2.63 3.89 8.18
N SER A 41 1.55 4.66 8.33
CA SER A 41 1.61 6.10 8.58
C SER A 41 1.44 6.45 10.07
N THR A 42 1.04 5.49 10.92
CA THR A 42 0.70 5.74 12.33
C THR A 42 1.64 5.09 13.35
N ARG A 43 2.35 4.01 12.99
CA ARG A 43 3.31 3.32 13.87
C ARG A 43 4.51 2.75 13.12
N TYR A 44 5.55 2.36 13.84
CA TYR A 44 6.71 1.66 13.26
C TYR A 44 6.37 0.23 12.85
N ALA A 45 6.83 -0.18 11.68
CA ALA A 45 6.78 -1.55 11.20
C ALA A 45 7.81 -2.40 11.91
N THR A 46 7.38 -3.60 12.31
CA THR A 46 8.22 -4.59 12.97
C THR A 46 8.41 -5.81 12.09
N TYR A 47 9.39 -6.66 12.43
CA TYR A 47 9.62 -7.89 11.70
C TYR A 47 8.39 -8.82 11.75
N ASP A 48 7.66 -8.88 12.87
CA ASP A 48 6.44 -9.70 12.94
C ASP A 48 5.35 -9.22 11.97
N ASP A 49 5.27 -7.91 11.71
CA ASP A 49 4.31 -7.37 10.75
C ASP A 49 4.58 -7.92 9.34
N ILE A 50 5.85 -8.03 8.95
CA ILE A 50 6.26 -8.37 7.57
C ILE A 50 6.77 -9.80 7.37
N ARG A 51 7.00 -10.59 8.43
CA ARG A 51 7.61 -11.93 8.33
C ARG A 51 6.83 -12.93 7.45
N ASN A 52 5.54 -12.69 7.26
CA ASN A 52 4.66 -13.52 6.43
C ASN A 52 4.46 -12.93 5.03
N TYR A 53 5.20 -11.86 4.71
CA TYR A 53 5.11 -11.17 3.43
C TYR A 53 6.32 -11.55 2.58
N ASP A 54 6.07 -11.87 1.31
CA ASP A 54 7.13 -12.02 0.33
C ASP A 54 7.70 -10.65 -0.09
N ARG A 55 8.90 -10.63 -0.68
CA ARG A 55 9.54 -9.43 -1.24
C ARG A 55 8.61 -8.62 -2.15
N GLY A 56 7.84 -9.29 -3.01
CA GLY A 56 6.86 -8.61 -3.87
C GLY A 56 5.79 -7.87 -3.07
N GLN A 57 5.38 -8.45 -1.93
CA GLN A 57 4.35 -7.89 -1.06
C GLN A 57 4.91 -6.75 -0.19
N ILE A 58 6.15 -6.89 0.28
CA ILE A 58 6.91 -5.82 0.97
C ILE A 58 7.12 -4.63 0.04
N ARG A 59 7.43 -4.88 -1.24
CA ARG A 59 7.50 -3.85 -2.27
C ARG A 59 6.16 -3.13 -2.41
N VAL A 60 5.03 -3.83 -2.46
CA VAL A 60 3.70 -3.20 -2.50
C VAL A 60 3.42 -2.38 -1.23
N LEU A 61 3.76 -2.88 -0.04
CA LEU A 61 3.64 -2.16 1.23
C LEU A 61 4.40 -0.82 1.19
N LYS A 62 5.67 -0.86 0.80
CA LYS A 62 6.50 0.34 0.68
C LYS A 62 5.91 1.31 -0.36
N ASN A 63 5.47 0.79 -1.50
CA ASN A 63 4.87 1.60 -2.56
C ASN A 63 3.50 2.17 -2.17
N SER A 64 2.77 1.56 -1.23
CA SER A 64 1.51 2.09 -0.74
C SER A 64 1.67 3.44 -0.02
N ILE A 65 2.77 3.62 0.71
CA ILE A 65 3.13 4.90 1.34
C ILE A 65 3.34 5.95 0.25
N TYR A 66 4.15 5.63 -0.77
CA TYR A 66 4.37 6.52 -1.91
C TYR A 66 3.07 6.83 -2.69
N ALA A 67 2.19 5.84 -2.85
CA ALA A 67 0.93 5.99 -3.57
C ALA A 67 -0.03 6.96 -2.86
N ARG A 68 -0.08 6.93 -1.52
CA ARG A 68 -0.88 7.86 -0.71
C ARG A 68 -0.48 9.32 -0.91
N HIS A 69 0.82 9.57 -1.07
CA HIS A 69 1.37 10.88 -1.40
C HIS A 69 1.25 11.23 -2.90
N GLY A 70 0.65 10.35 -3.70
CA GLY A 70 0.39 10.59 -5.12
C GLY A 70 1.60 10.35 -6.03
N ARG A 71 2.53 9.47 -5.66
CA ARG A 71 3.62 9.06 -6.56
C ARG A 71 3.07 8.34 -7.79
N LYS A 72 3.50 8.75 -8.98
CA LYS A 72 3.27 8.04 -10.24
C LYS A 72 4.26 6.87 -10.36
N PHE A 73 3.74 5.68 -10.61
CA PHE A 73 4.57 4.49 -10.80
C PHE A 73 4.94 4.31 -12.28
N LYS A 74 6.24 4.06 -12.53
CA LYS A 74 6.75 3.69 -13.86
C LYS A 74 6.52 2.20 -14.15
N ASP A 75 6.61 1.36 -13.13
CA ASP A 75 6.28 -0.07 -13.21
C ASP A 75 4.80 -0.26 -13.57
N ALA A 76 4.52 -0.97 -14.66
CA ALA A 76 3.16 -1.23 -15.11
C ALA A 76 2.34 -1.98 -14.06
N ASN A 77 2.94 -2.96 -13.36
CA ASN A 77 2.26 -3.75 -12.33
C ASN A 77 1.80 -2.87 -11.15
N LEU A 78 2.69 -2.01 -10.62
CA LEU A 78 2.35 -1.11 -9.52
C LEU A 78 1.36 -0.05 -9.97
N ARG A 79 1.55 0.51 -11.16
CA ARG A 79 0.63 1.50 -11.73
C ARG A 79 -0.77 0.91 -11.85
N ASN A 80 -0.94 -0.25 -12.48
CA ASN A 80 -2.23 -0.89 -12.65
C ASN A 80 -2.88 -1.22 -11.31
N TYR A 81 -2.10 -1.74 -10.35
CA TYR A 81 -2.58 -2.05 -9.01
C TYR A 81 -3.07 -0.83 -8.23
N PHE A 82 -2.30 0.26 -8.20
CA PHE A 82 -2.71 1.46 -7.49
C PHE A 82 -3.77 2.25 -8.27
N SER A 83 -3.74 2.25 -9.59
CA SER A 83 -4.80 2.85 -10.43
C SER A 83 -6.15 2.17 -10.25
N SER A 84 -6.20 0.90 -9.84
CA SER A 84 -7.47 0.24 -9.49
C SER A 84 -7.98 0.61 -8.09
N GLN A 85 -7.21 1.39 -7.31
CA GLN A 85 -7.61 1.81 -5.97
C GLN A 85 -8.33 3.15 -6.01
N SER A 86 -9.55 3.21 -5.48
CA SER A 86 -10.36 4.43 -5.46
C SER A 86 -9.73 5.61 -4.71
N TRP A 87 -8.81 5.32 -3.78
CA TRP A 87 -8.09 6.32 -2.98
C TRP A 87 -6.82 6.86 -3.66
N TYR A 88 -6.29 6.17 -4.67
CA TYR A 88 -5.03 6.55 -5.30
C TYR A 88 -5.23 7.74 -6.25
N ARG A 89 -4.46 8.80 -6.03
CA ARG A 89 -4.48 10.02 -6.85
C ARG A 89 -3.07 10.35 -7.35
N PRO A 90 -2.69 9.94 -8.58
CA PRO A 90 -1.36 10.23 -9.12
C PRO A 90 -1.16 11.74 -9.33
N ARG A 91 -0.18 12.33 -8.66
CA ARG A 91 0.14 13.78 -8.68
C ARG A 91 1.58 14.05 -9.11
N TYR A 92 2.54 13.40 -8.47
CA TYR A 92 3.97 13.69 -8.63
C TYR A 92 4.71 12.52 -9.28
N ASN A 93 5.71 12.81 -10.11
CA ASN A 93 6.60 11.76 -10.62
C ASN A 93 7.44 11.17 -9.48
N GLU A 94 7.86 12.01 -8.55
CA GLU A 94 8.59 11.64 -7.33
C GLU A 94 8.03 12.43 -6.16
N VAL A 95 7.84 11.75 -5.03
CA VAL A 95 7.35 12.38 -3.80
C VAL A 95 8.55 12.93 -3.04
N PRO A 96 8.58 14.24 -2.74
CA PRO A 96 9.68 14.81 -1.99
C PRO A 96 9.72 14.23 -0.57
N PRO A 97 10.91 13.93 -0.02
CA PRO A 97 11.04 13.26 1.27
C PRO A 97 10.41 14.03 2.44
N LYS A 98 10.27 15.36 2.31
CA LYS A 98 9.60 16.22 3.29
C LYS A 98 8.10 15.97 3.43
N GLN A 99 7.46 15.27 2.49
CA GLN A 99 6.04 14.93 2.59
C GLN A 99 5.78 13.74 3.53
N PHE A 100 6.79 12.91 3.78
CA PHE A 100 6.64 11.77 4.68
C PHE A 100 6.71 12.19 6.13
N ASN A 101 5.85 11.59 6.94
CA ASN A 101 5.96 11.73 8.39
C ASN A 101 7.10 10.85 8.95
N LYS A 102 7.40 10.99 10.25
CA LYS A 102 8.47 10.23 10.92
C LYS A 102 8.31 8.71 10.84
N TYR A 103 7.07 8.21 10.89
CA TYR A 103 6.77 6.78 10.80
C TYR A 103 6.93 6.28 9.37
N GLU A 104 6.40 7.02 8.40
CA GLU A 104 6.50 6.68 6.97
C GLU A 104 7.96 6.60 6.53
N ASN A 105 8.79 7.58 6.91
CA ASN A 105 10.19 7.58 6.55
C ASN A 105 10.95 6.38 7.17
N ALA A 106 10.71 6.11 8.45
CA ALA A 106 11.30 4.95 9.13
C ALA A 106 10.82 3.62 8.53
N ASN A 107 9.53 3.51 8.21
CA ASN A 107 8.93 2.33 7.63
C ASN A 107 9.37 2.08 6.20
N ILE A 108 9.55 3.13 5.39
CA ILE A 108 10.15 3.02 4.06
C ILE A 108 11.56 2.43 4.16
N ALA A 109 12.38 2.96 5.07
CA ALA A 109 13.73 2.46 5.29
C ALA A 109 13.73 1.01 5.80
N PHE A 110 12.84 0.69 6.72
CA PHE A 110 12.66 -0.66 7.25
C PHE A 110 12.24 -1.64 6.16
N LEU A 111 11.15 -1.37 5.43
CA LEU A 111 10.63 -2.23 4.36
C LEU A 111 11.64 -2.41 3.23
N LYS A 112 12.39 -1.36 2.87
CA LYS A 112 13.46 -1.44 1.86
C LYS A 112 14.56 -2.44 2.23
N LYS A 113 14.79 -2.70 3.53
CA LYS A 113 15.78 -3.69 3.98
C LYS A 113 15.33 -5.14 3.72
N TYR A 114 14.02 -5.37 3.63
CA TYR A 114 13.43 -6.71 3.52
C TYR A 114 12.75 -6.99 2.18
N GLU A 115 12.69 -6.00 1.27
CA GLU A 115 12.31 -6.21 -0.14
C GLU A 115 13.46 -6.78 -0.97
#